data_AF-A0A6I7NRJ1-F1
#
_entry.id   AF-A0A6I7NRJ1-F1
#
_cell.length_a   1.000
_cell.length_b   1.000
_cell.length_c   1.000
_cell.angle_alpha   90.00
_cell.angle_beta   90.00
_cell.angle_gamma   90.00
#
_symmetry.space_group_name_H-M   'P 1'
#
loop_
_entity.id
_entity.type
_entity.pdbx_description
1 polymer ?
#
loop_
_entity_poly.entity_id
_entity_poly.type
_entity_poly.pdbx_seq_one_letter_code
_entity_poly.pdbx_strand_id
1 'polypeptide(L)'
;MGVQIDLIVPPVIIGLLIILLFRINAFMLETSTDSRLINDVQTKADIAIDIIQEELRGLDGGQITISVDTLRFTKFLAGSGLPSQSYDIVRDNNNGQLKIFFQNLITGVPDSTVYDLNLSSIDFSMPAAHLLRVRVQAESRAEQHVRFRNDTNVIRSVAERDFFLRHRTLPNTNPPLNNAN
;
A
#
# COMPACT_ATOMS: atom_id res chain seq x y z
N MET A 1 12.46 -58.87 -37.28
CA MET A 1 12.09 -58.60 -35.86
C MET A 1 11.97 -57.07 -35.61
N GLY A 2 11.23 -56.33 -36.44
CA GLY A 2 11.11 -54.85 -36.31
C GLY A 2 9.78 -54.34 -35.74
N VAL A 3 8.75 -55.19 -35.69
CA VAL A 3 7.36 -54.79 -35.41
C VAL A 3 7.12 -54.36 -33.95
N GLN A 4 7.96 -54.81 -33.02
CA GLN A 4 7.81 -54.45 -31.60
C GLN A 4 8.28 -53.03 -31.27
N ILE A 5 9.27 -52.48 -32.00
CA ILE A 5 9.78 -51.13 -31.74
C ILE A 5 8.79 -50.09 -32.30
N ASP A 6 8.24 -50.32 -33.49
CA ASP A 6 7.25 -49.42 -34.11
C ASP A 6 5.94 -49.31 -33.31
N LEU A 7 5.59 -50.33 -32.52
CA LEU A 7 4.39 -50.29 -31.67
C LEU A 7 4.62 -49.55 -30.33
N ILE A 8 5.87 -49.48 -29.85
CA ILE A 8 6.24 -48.89 -28.55
C ILE A 8 6.60 -47.41 -28.68
N VAL A 9 7.18 -46.99 -29.80
CA VAL A 9 7.64 -45.61 -30.02
C VAL A 9 6.49 -44.59 -29.95
N PRO A 10 5.31 -44.79 -30.59
CA PRO A 10 4.24 -43.79 -30.55
C PRO A 10 3.66 -43.52 -29.15
N PRO A 11 3.35 -44.54 -28.32
CA PRO A 11 2.92 -44.31 -26.92
C PRO A 11 3.94 -43.55 -26.07
N VAL A 12 5.24 -43.82 -26.25
CA VAL A 12 6.31 -43.14 -25.50
C VAL A 12 6.39 -41.66 -25.90
N ILE A 13 6.33 -41.36 -27.20
CA ILE A 13 6.34 -39.97 -27.69
C ILE A 13 5.12 -39.22 -27.17
N ILE A 14 3.93 -39.82 -27.22
CA ILE A 14 2.69 -39.21 -26.72
C ILE A 14 2.78 -38.98 -25.21
N GLY A 15 3.27 -39.96 -24.44
CA GLY A 15 3.46 -39.82 -23.00
C GLY A 15 4.41 -38.68 -22.63
N LEU A 16 5.53 -38.56 -23.36
CA LEU A 16 6.50 -37.49 -23.15
C LEU A 16 5.92 -36.12 -23.51
N LEU A 17 5.16 -36.02 -24.61
CA LEU A 17 4.44 -34.81 -25.02
C LEU A 17 3.41 -34.36 -23.96
N ILE A 18 2.64 -35.31 -23.40
CA ILE A 18 1.66 -35.04 -22.36
C ILE A 18 2.35 -34.50 -21.11
N ILE A 19 3.46 -35.11 -20.67
CA ILE A 19 4.23 -34.62 -19.51
C ILE A 19 4.75 -33.21 -19.77
N LEU A 20 5.25 -32.94 -20.98
CA LEU A 20 5.80 -31.65 -21.36
C LEU A 20 4.71 -30.56 -21.37
N LEU A 21 3.53 -30.87 -21.92
CA LEU A 21 2.37 -29.98 -21.88
C LEU A 21 1.90 -29.67 -20.45
N PHE A 22 1.81 -30.68 -19.58
CA PHE A 22 1.45 -30.45 -18.18
C PHE A 22 2.48 -29.59 -17.46
N ARG A 23 3.77 -29.77 -17.75
CA ARG A 23 4.84 -28.97 -17.14
C ARG A 23 4.78 -27.51 -17.60
N ILE A 24 4.55 -27.25 -18.88
CA ILE A 24 4.39 -25.89 -19.41
C ILE A 24 3.16 -25.21 -18.80
N ASN A 25 2.02 -25.90 -18.72
CA ASN A 25 0.80 -25.34 -18.14
C ASN A 25 0.95 -25.05 -16.64
N ALA A 26 1.62 -25.92 -15.89
CA ALA A 26 1.93 -25.69 -14.49
C ALA A 26 2.81 -24.44 -14.32
N PHE A 27 3.87 -24.32 -15.13
CA PHE A 27 4.77 -23.17 -15.10
C PHE A 27 4.08 -21.85 -15.50
N MET A 28 3.20 -21.87 -16.50
CA MET A 28 2.44 -20.68 -16.90
C MET A 28 1.45 -20.23 -15.82
N LEU A 29 0.78 -21.17 -15.14
CA LEU A 29 -0.15 -20.84 -14.06
C LEU A 29 0.58 -20.15 -12.91
N GLU A 30 1.74 -20.70 -12.54
CA GLU A 30 2.63 -20.19 -11.50
C GLU A 30 3.11 -18.76 -11.78
N THR A 31 3.60 -18.52 -13.01
CA THR A 31 4.03 -17.19 -13.46
C THR A 31 2.87 -16.19 -13.48
N SER A 32 1.66 -16.65 -13.81
CA SER A 32 0.44 -15.83 -13.83
C SER A 32 0.00 -15.41 -12.42
N THR A 33 0.09 -16.31 -11.43
CA THR A 33 -0.24 -15.97 -10.04
C THR A 33 0.74 -14.96 -9.45
N ASP A 34 2.04 -15.11 -9.71
CA ASP A 34 3.05 -14.17 -9.22
C ASP A 34 2.88 -12.79 -9.85
N SER A 35 2.68 -12.75 -11.17
CA SER A 35 2.45 -11.50 -11.89
C SER A 35 1.19 -10.79 -11.40
N ARG A 36 0.11 -11.52 -11.10
CA ARG A 36 -1.12 -10.96 -10.54
C ARG A 36 -0.89 -10.39 -9.14
N LEU A 37 -0.18 -11.12 -8.28
CA LEU A 37 0.11 -10.68 -6.93
C LEU A 37 0.95 -9.40 -6.90
N ILE A 38 1.98 -9.33 -7.74
CA ILE A 38 2.83 -8.13 -7.86
C ILE A 38 2.00 -6.94 -8.34
N ASN A 39 1.20 -7.12 -9.39
CA ASN A 39 0.34 -6.05 -9.91
C ASN A 39 -0.70 -5.59 -8.89
N ASP A 40 -1.31 -6.50 -8.12
CA ASP A 40 -2.29 -6.14 -7.09
C ASP A 40 -1.66 -5.28 -5.98
N VAL A 41 -0.49 -5.70 -5.47
CA VAL A 41 0.22 -4.97 -4.41
C VAL A 41 0.70 -3.61 -4.91
N GLN A 42 1.20 -3.52 -6.15
CA GLN A 42 1.57 -2.25 -6.77
C GLN A 42 0.36 -1.32 -6.95
N THR A 43 -0.75 -1.84 -7.47
CA THR A 43 -1.98 -1.08 -7.67
C THR A 43 -2.50 -0.51 -6.35
N LYS A 44 -2.44 -1.28 -5.26
CA LYS A 44 -2.85 -0.81 -3.93
C LYS A 44 -1.98 0.30 -3.39
N ALA A 45 -0.66 0.20 -3.55
CA ALA A 45 0.26 1.26 -3.17
C ALA A 45 0.02 2.54 -3.99
N ASP A 46 -0.25 2.40 -5.29
CA ASP A 46 -0.56 3.52 -6.18
C ASP A 46 -1.88 4.20 -5.79
N ILE A 47 -2.95 3.43 -5.58
CA ILE A 47 -4.25 3.95 -5.11
C ILE A 47 -4.10 4.66 -3.76
N ALA A 48 -3.32 4.11 -2.83
CA ALA A 48 -3.10 4.74 -1.53
C ALA A 48 -2.47 6.14 -1.67
N ILE A 49 -1.47 6.28 -2.53
CA ILE A 49 -0.85 7.57 -2.81
C ILE A 49 -1.84 8.51 -3.48
N ASP A 50 -2.58 8.05 -4.48
CA ASP A 50 -3.55 8.89 -5.18
C ASP A 50 -4.62 9.44 -4.24
N ILE A 51 -5.13 8.60 -3.33
CA ILE A 51 -6.08 9.02 -2.29
C ILE A 51 -5.44 10.06 -1.38
N ILE A 52 -4.26 9.77 -0.80
CA ILE A 52 -3.60 10.70 0.12
C ILE A 52 -3.29 12.02 -0.60
N GLN A 53 -2.83 11.98 -1.85
CA GLN A 53 -2.53 13.16 -2.64
C GLN A 53 -3.79 14.00 -2.91
N GLU A 54 -4.91 13.37 -3.29
CA GLU A 54 -6.15 14.09 -3.56
C GLU A 54 -6.72 14.73 -2.30
N GLU A 55 -6.73 14.00 -1.19
CA GLU A 55 -7.16 14.53 0.11
C GLU A 55 -6.29 15.72 0.53
N LEU A 56 -4.96 15.60 0.42
CA LEU A 56 -4.05 16.68 0.79
C LEU A 56 -4.13 17.89 -0.14
N ARG A 57 -4.52 17.70 -1.41
CA ARG A 57 -4.70 18.79 -2.36
C ARG A 57 -5.90 19.67 -2.00
N GLY A 58 -6.93 19.11 -1.38
CA GLY A 58 -8.11 19.85 -0.94
C GLY A 58 -7.89 20.69 0.33
N LEU A 59 -6.77 20.52 1.03
CA LEU A 59 -6.52 21.17 2.32
C LEU A 59 -5.89 22.55 2.14
N ASP A 60 -6.71 23.60 2.09
CA ASP A 60 -6.20 24.97 2.04
C ASP A 60 -6.03 25.58 3.44
N GLY A 61 -4.76 25.84 3.81
CA GLY A 61 -4.35 26.66 4.94
C GLY A 61 -4.55 26.00 6.32
N GLY A 62 -3.50 25.96 7.14
CA GLY A 62 -3.57 25.31 8.45
C GLY A 62 -2.19 24.90 8.95
N GLN A 63 -2.18 24.06 9.97
CA GLN A 63 -0.98 23.48 10.56
C GLN A 63 -0.98 21.98 10.34
N ILE A 64 0.18 21.44 9.94
CA ILE A 64 0.40 20.00 9.88
C ILE A 64 1.18 19.58 11.12
N THR A 65 0.70 18.51 11.74
CA THR A 65 1.38 17.78 12.80
C THR A 65 1.62 16.37 12.30
N ILE A 66 2.89 15.98 12.23
CA ILE A 66 3.29 14.63 11.85
C ILE A 66 3.56 13.83 13.14
N SER A 67 2.90 12.68 13.24
CA SER A 67 3.24 11.59 14.15
C SER A 67 3.66 10.40 13.29
N VAL A 68 4.32 9.40 13.91
CA VAL A 68 4.97 8.26 13.23
C VAL A 68 4.13 7.71 12.06
N ASP A 69 2.90 7.28 12.33
CA ASP A 69 1.99 6.69 11.33
C ASP A 69 0.76 7.58 11.05
N THR A 70 0.79 8.85 11.46
CA THR A 70 -0.39 9.72 11.40
C THR A 70 -0.02 11.11 10.93
N LEU A 71 -0.69 11.57 9.89
CA LEU A 71 -0.65 12.95 9.46
C LEU A 71 -1.92 13.65 9.93
N ARG A 72 -1.78 14.65 10.80
CA ARG A 72 -2.89 15.50 11.24
C ARG A 72 -2.76 16.86 10.61
N PHE A 73 -3.83 17.33 9.99
CA PHE A 73 -4.01 18.69 9.54
C PHE A 73 -5.07 19.38 10.38
N THR A 74 -4.75 20.55 10.91
CA THR A 74 -5.67 21.36 11.70
C THR A 74 -5.86 22.71 11.05
N LYS A 75 -7.11 23.02 10.72
CA LYS A 75 -7.50 24.33 10.20
C LYS A 75 -7.94 25.22 11.35
N PHE A 76 -7.50 26.48 11.31
CA PHE A 76 -7.88 27.48 12.30
C PHE A 76 -8.88 28.46 11.71
N LEU A 77 -9.81 28.93 12.54
CA LEU A 77 -10.72 29.99 12.17
C LEU A 77 -9.93 31.30 12.02
N ALA A 78 -10.17 32.00 10.90
CA ALA A 78 -9.48 33.26 10.62
C ALA A 78 -9.72 34.28 11.75
N GLY A 79 -8.65 34.78 12.37
CA GLY A 79 -8.69 35.85 13.36
C GLY A 79 -8.87 35.42 14.82
N SER A 80 -9.35 34.20 15.11
CA SER A 80 -9.49 33.72 16.51
C SER A 80 -8.37 32.79 16.96
N GLY A 81 -7.64 32.17 16.03
CA GLY A 81 -6.63 31.16 16.34
C GLY A 81 -7.21 29.87 16.94
N LEU A 82 -8.54 29.71 16.95
CA LEU A 82 -9.20 28.50 17.43
C LEU A 82 -9.29 27.46 16.31
N PRO A 83 -9.05 26.17 16.60
CA PRO A 83 -9.16 25.11 15.60
C PRO A 83 -10.63 24.91 15.21
N SER A 84 -10.91 24.94 13.91
CA SER A 84 -12.25 24.76 13.34
C SER A 84 -12.48 23.36 12.82
N GLN A 85 -11.44 22.75 12.25
CA GLN A 85 -11.51 21.44 11.59
C GLN A 85 -10.21 20.66 11.81
N SER A 86 -10.32 19.34 11.97
CA SER A 86 -9.19 18.41 11.98
C SER A 86 -9.38 17.36 10.91
N TYR A 87 -8.29 17.01 10.23
CA TYR A 87 -8.22 15.94 9.26
C TYR A 87 -7.04 15.04 9.64
N ASP A 88 -7.31 13.77 9.91
CA ASP A 88 -6.28 12.80 10.28
C ASP A 88 -6.22 11.68 9.23
N ILE A 89 -5.04 11.46 8.66
CA ILE A 89 -4.75 10.34 7.79
C ILE A 89 -3.92 9.34 8.59
N VAL A 90 -4.44 8.13 8.77
CA VAL A 90 -3.81 7.10 9.61
C VAL A 90 -3.93 5.73 8.98
N ARG A 91 -2.91 4.91 9.19
CA ARG A 91 -2.97 3.47 8.93
C ARG A 91 -3.57 2.74 10.12
N ASP A 92 -4.56 1.89 9.89
CA ASP A 92 -5.00 0.92 10.87
C ASP A 92 -3.98 -0.23 10.97
N ASN A 93 -3.32 -0.33 12.11
CA ASN A 93 -2.29 -1.34 12.37
C ASN A 93 -2.82 -2.77 12.39
N ASN A 94 -4.12 -2.98 12.63
CA ASN A 94 -4.70 -4.33 12.69
C ASN A 94 -4.94 -4.91 11.30
N ASN A 95 -5.50 -4.11 10.38
CA ASN A 95 -5.98 -4.59 9.09
C ASN A 95 -5.19 -4.03 7.89
N GLY A 96 -4.26 -3.09 8.13
CA GLY A 96 -3.53 -2.39 7.07
C GLY A 96 -4.42 -1.47 6.24
N GLN A 97 -5.53 -1.01 6.80
CA GLN A 97 -6.48 -0.14 6.12
C GLN A 97 -6.02 1.30 6.22
N LEU A 98 -6.23 2.08 5.16
CA LEU A 98 -6.08 3.54 5.22
C LEU A 98 -7.37 4.13 5.76
N LYS A 99 -7.27 4.92 6.83
CA LYS A 99 -8.40 5.61 7.44
C LYS A 99 -8.18 7.10 7.36
N ILE A 100 -9.20 7.80 6.91
CA ILE A 100 -9.23 9.26 6.83
C ILE A 100 -10.35 9.71 7.76
N PHE A 101 -9.98 10.42 8.81
CA PHE A 101 -10.89 10.97 9.79
C PHE A 101 -11.02 12.46 9.56
N PHE A 102 -12.25 12.92 9.38
CA PHE A 102 -12.59 14.32 9.37
C PHE A 102 -13.38 14.64 10.64
N GLN A 103 -13.02 15.74 11.29
CA GLN A 103 -13.78 16.25 12.42
C GLN A 103 -14.01 17.74 12.28
N ASN A 104 -15.28 18.14 12.24
CA ASN A 104 -15.63 19.53 12.44
C ASN A 104 -15.65 19.81 13.94
N LEU A 105 -14.69 20.60 14.42
CA LEU A 105 -14.51 20.88 15.85
C LEU A 105 -15.53 21.91 16.38
N ILE A 106 -16.25 22.59 15.49
CA ILE A 106 -17.31 23.54 15.85
C ILE A 106 -18.62 22.80 16.10
N THR A 107 -18.97 21.85 15.23
CA THR A 107 -20.22 21.06 15.35
C THR A 107 -20.04 19.77 16.13
N GLY A 108 -18.79 19.31 16.31
CA GLY A 108 -18.46 18.07 17.00
C GLY A 108 -18.80 16.80 16.22
N VAL A 109 -19.18 16.90 14.93
CA VAL A 109 -19.55 15.74 14.11
C VAL A 109 -18.29 15.12 13.50
N PRO A 110 -17.94 13.87 13.86
CA PRO A 110 -16.89 13.13 13.19
C PRO A 110 -17.44 12.44 11.93
N ASP A 111 -16.62 12.39 10.90
CA ASP A 111 -16.81 11.58 9.70
C ASP A 111 -15.54 10.75 9.45
N SER A 112 -15.69 9.55 8.91
CA SER A 112 -14.55 8.66 8.67
C SER A 112 -14.75 7.84 7.41
N THR A 113 -13.76 7.88 6.54
CA THR A 113 -13.71 7.01 5.35
C THR A 113 -12.60 5.98 5.52
N VAL A 114 -12.88 4.74 5.14
CA VAL A 114 -11.96 3.60 5.30
C VAL A 114 -11.72 2.93 3.95
N TYR A 115 -10.46 2.72 3.61
CA TYR A 115 -10.03 2.07 2.37
C TYR A 115 -9.24 0.80 2.67
N ASP A 116 -9.63 -0.31 2.03
CA ASP A 116 -9.00 -1.61 2.20
C ASP A 116 -7.84 -1.81 1.23
N LEU A 117 -6.66 -1.31 1.63
CA LEU A 117 -5.47 -1.23 0.76
C LEU A 117 -4.33 -2.16 1.20
N ASN A 118 -4.47 -2.90 2.31
CA ASN A 118 -3.46 -3.83 2.84
C ASN A 118 -2.05 -3.21 2.95
N LEU A 119 -1.98 -2.00 3.49
CA LEU A 119 -0.73 -1.28 3.69
C LEU A 119 0.05 -1.92 4.83
N SER A 120 1.34 -2.13 4.64
CA SER A 120 2.27 -2.60 5.67
C SER A 120 2.85 -1.45 6.49
N SER A 121 3.05 -0.28 5.89
CA SER A 121 3.47 0.94 6.58
C SER A 121 3.07 2.20 5.80
N ILE A 122 2.94 3.30 6.51
CA ILE A 122 2.83 4.64 5.95
C ILE A 122 3.73 5.55 6.78
N ASP A 123 4.72 6.17 6.15
CA ASP A 123 5.59 7.12 6.82
C ASP A 123 5.37 8.53 6.27
N PHE A 124 5.19 9.48 7.18
CA PHE A 124 5.11 10.89 6.86
C PHE A 124 6.37 11.61 7.33
N SER A 125 6.97 12.43 6.47
CA SER A 125 8.14 13.24 6.86
C SER A 125 8.13 14.60 6.17
N MET A 126 8.66 15.61 6.86
CA MET A 126 8.85 16.95 6.29
C MET A 126 10.34 17.25 6.13
N PRO A 127 10.98 16.80 5.04
CA PRO A 127 12.42 17.01 4.83
C PRO A 127 12.80 18.49 4.65
N ALA A 128 11.87 19.34 4.22
CA ALA A 128 12.08 20.78 4.12
C ALA A 128 10.81 21.53 4.52
N ALA A 129 10.95 22.82 4.85
CA ALA A 129 9.81 23.70 5.04
C ALA A 129 8.90 23.62 3.80
N HIS A 130 7.61 23.38 4.01
CA HIS A 130 6.61 23.27 2.94
C HIS A 130 6.75 22.06 2.01
N LEU A 131 7.60 21.07 2.31
CA LEU A 131 7.72 19.83 1.54
C LEU A 131 7.35 18.64 2.42
N LEU A 132 6.21 18.03 2.11
CA LEU A 132 5.77 16.78 2.73
C LEU A 132 6.20 15.62 1.84
N ARG A 133 6.90 14.66 2.40
CA ARG A 133 7.15 13.36 1.81
C ARG A 133 6.24 12.34 2.48
N VAL A 134 5.59 11.54 1.66
CA VAL A 134 4.81 10.40 2.13
C VAL A 134 5.36 9.16 1.45
N ARG A 135 5.58 8.14 2.26
CA ARG A 135 6.01 6.82 1.83
C ARG A 135 4.93 5.84 2.19
N VAL A 136 4.49 5.05 1.23
CA VAL A 136 3.51 3.99 1.43
C VAL A 136 4.15 2.68 1.04
N GLN A 137 4.03 1.69 1.92
CA GLN A 137 4.43 0.33 1.64
C GLN A 137 3.20 -0.56 1.72
N ALA A 138 3.01 -1.39 0.69
CA ALA A 138 1.99 -2.42 0.64
C ALA A 138 2.65 -3.79 0.56
N GLU A 139 2.03 -4.78 1.20
CA GLU A 139 2.55 -6.14 1.25
C GLU A 139 1.42 -7.15 1.04
N SER A 140 1.72 -8.21 0.29
CA SER A 140 0.83 -9.37 0.19
C SER A 140 0.62 -10.04 1.55
N ARG A 141 -0.64 -10.29 1.92
CA ARG A 141 -0.97 -11.05 3.16
C ARG A 141 -0.52 -12.51 3.04
N ALA A 142 -0.31 -13.18 4.19
CA ALA A 142 0.12 -14.58 4.23
C ALA A 142 -0.80 -15.55 3.47
N GLU A 143 -2.09 -15.23 3.39
CA GLU A 143 -3.10 -15.99 2.63
C GLU A 143 -2.94 -15.84 1.11
N GLN A 144 -2.30 -14.76 0.67
CA GLN A 144 -2.08 -14.43 -0.74
C GLN A 144 -0.71 -14.89 -1.23
N HIS A 145 0.14 -15.42 -0.33
CA HIS A 145 1.45 -15.92 -0.71
C HIS A 145 1.30 -17.17 -1.55
N VAL A 146 2.00 -17.21 -2.69
CA VAL A 146 2.07 -18.39 -3.53
C VAL A 146 2.98 -19.40 -2.83
N ARG A 147 2.45 -20.58 -2.52
CA ARG A 147 3.21 -21.73 -2.02
C ARG A 147 3.42 -22.70 -3.16
N PHE A 148 4.68 -22.99 -3.46
CA PHE A 148 5.00 -24.03 -4.43
C PHE A 148 4.74 -25.40 -3.81
N ARG A 149 4.21 -26.31 -4.63
CA ARG A 149 3.74 -27.63 -4.19
C ARG A 149 4.83 -28.50 -3.53
N ASN A 150 6.10 -28.14 -3.69
CA ASN A 150 7.28 -28.86 -3.19
C ASN A 150 8.34 -27.94 -2.55
N ASP A 151 8.05 -26.66 -2.31
CA ASP A 151 9.05 -25.72 -1.78
C ASP A 151 8.58 -25.06 -0.48
N THR A 152 9.47 -24.96 0.49
CA THR A 152 9.26 -24.19 1.74
C THR A 152 9.28 -22.68 1.48
N ASN A 153 9.65 -22.27 0.26
CA ASN A 153 9.73 -20.89 -0.15
C ASN A 153 8.33 -20.31 -0.40
N VAL A 154 8.06 -19.25 0.34
CA VAL A 154 6.82 -18.48 0.29
C VAL A 154 7.15 -17.17 -0.42
N ILE A 155 6.52 -16.92 -1.57
CA ILE A 155 6.74 -15.66 -2.28
C ILE A 155 5.90 -14.56 -1.64
N ARG A 156 6.60 -13.57 -1.08
CA ARG A 156 6.04 -12.32 -0.57
C ARG A 156 6.26 -11.23 -1.61
N SER A 157 5.18 -10.55 -1.99
CA SER A 157 5.25 -9.35 -2.82
C SER A 157 5.21 -8.11 -1.93
N VAL A 158 6.09 -7.15 -2.22
CA VAL A 158 6.17 -5.85 -1.54
C VAL A 158 6.21 -4.78 -2.61
N ALA A 159 5.38 -3.75 -2.47
CA ALA A 159 5.49 -2.53 -3.24
C ALA A 159 5.73 -1.37 -2.29
N GLU A 160 6.69 -0.52 -2.67
CA GLU A 160 6.97 0.74 -1.99
C GLU A 160 6.78 1.87 -2.99
N ARG A 161 6.09 2.91 -2.57
CA ARG A 161 5.93 4.13 -3.35
C ARG A 161 6.15 5.35 -2.47
N ASP A 162 6.85 6.31 -3.04
CA ASP A 162 7.15 7.59 -2.42
C ASP A 162 6.53 8.70 -3.27
N PHE A 163 5.91 9.68 -2.62
CA PHE A 163 5.53 10.93 -3.26
C PHE A 163 5.92 12.15 -2.43
N PHE A 164 6.02 13.29 -3.12
CA PHE A 164 6.39 14.56 -2.53
C PHE A 164 5.33 15.60 -2.87
N LEU A 165 4.77 16.22 -1.84
CA LEU A 165 3.81 17.30 -1.97
C LEU A 165 4.44 18.60 -1.48
N ARG A 166 4.41 19.64 -2.31
CA ARG A 166 4.82 20.99 -1.91
C ARG A 166 3.59 21.80 -1.54
N HIS A 167 3.49 22.20 -0.28
CA HIS A 167 2.34 22.94 0.23
C HIS A 167 2.70 24.39 0.57
N ARG A 168 2.08 25.36 -0.11
CA ARG A 168 2.50 26.78 -0.07
C ARG A 168 2.34 27.48 1.29
N THR A 169 1.66 26.88 2.25
CA THR A 169 1.14 27.56 3.46
C THR A 169 1.38 26.83 4.79
N LEU A 170 2.20 25.77 4.84
CA LEU A 170 2.38 24.97 6.06
C LEU A 170 3.65 25.35 6.85
N PRO A 171 3.57 26.17 7.91
CA PRO A 171 4.64 26.21 8.89
C PRO A 171 4.73 24.85 9.60
N ASN A 172 5.92 24.23 9.57
CA ASN A 172 6.18 23.03 10.35
C ASN A 172 6.29 23.42 11.83
N THR A 173 5.39 22.92 12.65
CA THR A 173 5.48 22.99 14.10
C THR A 173 5.71 21.59 14.65
N ASN A 174 6.92 21.05 14.47
CA ASN A 174 7.35 19.95 15.32
C ASN A 174 7.35 20.52 16.75
N PRO A 175 6.52 20.03 17.69
CA PRO A 175 6.74 20.37 19.08
C PRO A 175 8.18 19.91 19.41
N PRO A 176 9.00 20.75 20.07
CA PRO A 176 10.31 20.30 20.50
C PRO A 176 10.10 19.04 21.34
N LEU A 177 10.85 17.98 21.02
CA LEU A 177 11.03 16.82 21.88
C LEU A 177 11.40 17.37 23.26
N ASN A 178 10.43 17.36 24.17
CA ASN A 178 10.62 17.76 25.54
C ASN A 178 11.46 16.63 26.16
N ASN A 179 12.78 16.75 26.03
CA ASN A 179 13.72 16.04 26.88
C ASN A 179 13.58 16.65 28.28
N ALA A 180 12.54 16.22 28.99
CA ALA A 180 12.37 16.47 30.40
C ALA A 180 12.65 15.14 31.12
N ASN A 181 13.88 15.06 31.65
CA ASN A 181 14.41 14.24 32.75
C ASN A 181 13.70 12.92 33.11
#